data_AF-A0A831KAD2-F1
#
_entry.id   AF-A0A831KAD2-F1
#
_cell.length_a   1.000
_cell.length_b   1.000
_cell.length_c   1.000
_cell.angle_alpha   90.00
_cell.angle_beta   90.00
_cell.angle_gamma   90.00
#
_symmetry.space_group_name_H-M   'P 1'
#
loop_
_entity.id
_entity.type
_entity.pdbx_description
1 polymer ?
#
loop_
_entity_poly.entity_id
_entity_poly.type
_entity_poly.pdbx_seq_one_letter_code
_entity_poly.pdbx_strand_id
1 'polypeptide(L)'
;MVVKNGNGILTGLSDSKRSFGERSADWLAKWAGSWTFIISFSSFLLLWIFVNIYAWVNIWDPYPFILLNLVLSCIAAMQAPVILMSQNRQAQKDRAKMKYDYDIDRKSEKMVEEILNILKKRK
;
A
#
# COMPACT_ATOMS: atom_id res chain seq x y z
N MET A 1 -10.79 -50.98 3.82
CA MET A 1 -10.20 -50.13 2.76
C MET A 1 -10.89 -48.77 2.82
N VAL A 2 -10.17 -47.68 3.16
CA VAL A 2 -10.70 -46.30 3.13
C VAL A 2 -9.77 -45.48 2.24
N VAL A 3 -10.28 -45.09 1.08
CA VAL A 3 -9.60 -44.23 0.11
C VAL A 3 -9.75 -42.78 0.59
N LYS A 4 -8.66 -42.17 1.08
CA LYS A 4 -8.60 -40.72 1.33
C LYS A 4 -8.20 -40.03 0.02
N ASN A 5 -9.16 -39.38 -0.61
CA ASN A 5 -8.98 -38.66 -1.87
C ASN A 5 -8.32 -37.29 -1.61
N GLY A 6 -7.25 -36.97 -2.33
CA GLY A 6 -6.32 -35.86 -2.07
C GLY A 6 -6.80 -34.44 -2.41
N ASN A 7 -8.10 -34.19 -2.54
CA ASN A 7 -8.64 -32.89 -3.00
C ASN A 7 -9.57 -32.18 -1.99
N GLY A 8 -9.72 -32.70 -0.77
CA GLY A 8 -10.69 -32.16 0.20
C GLY A 8 -10.20 -31.02 1.10
N ILE A 9 -8.91 -30.68 1.09
CA ILE A 9 -8.32 -29.74 2.08
C ILE A 9 -8.15 -28.32 1.50
N LEU A 10 -8.15 -28.16 0.18
CA LEU A 10 -7.83 -26.88 -0.47
C LEU A 10 -9.07 -26.04 -0.85
N THR A 11 -10.28 -26.60 -0.79
CA THR A 11 -11.53 -25.93 -1.20
C THR A 11 -12.27 -25.20 -0.07
N GLY A 12 -11.77 -25.26 1.18
CA GLY A 12 -12.41 -24.62 2.34
C GLY A 12 -11.85 -23.24 2.75
N LEU A 13 -10.84 -22.71 2.05
CA LEU A 13 -10.13 -21.47 2.45
C LEU A 13 -10.44 -20.25 1.56
N SER A 14 -11.38 -20.34 0.62
CA SER A 14 -11.52 -19.37 -0.47
C SER A 14 -12.96 -18.87 -0.70
N ASP A 15 -13.76 -18.73 0.35
CA ASP A 15 -15.06 -18.04 0.26
C ASP A 15 -15.26 -17.00 1.36
N SER A 16 -14.19 -16.25 1.63
CA SER A 16 -14.30 -14.97 2.31
C SER A 16 -15.06 -14.01 1.38
N LYS A 17 -16.37 -13.87 1.60
CA LYS A 17 -17.13 -12.70 1.15
C LYS A 17 -16.31 -11.47 1.55
N ARG A 18 -15.73 -10.77 0.57
CA ARG A 18 -15.00 -9.50 0.77
C ARG A 18 -15.67 -8.71 1.87
N SER A 19 -15.05 -8.66 3.04
CA SER A 19 -15.63 -8.07 4.22
C SER A 19 -15.87 -6.58 3.95
N PHE A 20 -16.94 -6.00 4.49
CA PHE A 20 -17.15 -4.54 4.42
C PHE A 20 -15.92 -3.76 4.93
N GLY A 21 -15.13 -4.39 5.82
CA GLY A 21 -13.84 -3.87 6.27
C GLY A 21 -12.79 -3.78 5.16
N GLU A 22 -12.67 -4.80 4.29
CA GLU A 22 -11.70 -4.81 3.19
C GLU A 22 -12.04 -3.75 2.14
N ARG A 23 -13.32 -3.56 1.82
CA ARG A 23 -13.75 -2.51 0.87
C ARG A 23 -13.50 -1.10 1.41
N SER A 24 -13.73 -0.89 2.71
CA SER A 24 -13.44 0.38 3.37
C SER A 24 -11.94 0.64 3.45
N ALA A 25 -11.13 -0.39 3.75
CA ALA A 25 -9.69 -0.31 3.75
C ALA A 25 -9.12 0.00 2.36
N ASP A 26 -9.65 -0.62 1.29
CA ASP A 26 -9.26 -0.34 -0.09
C ASP A 26 -9.60 1.10 -0.50
N TRP A 27 -10.75 1.62 -0.07
CA TRP A 27 -11.14 3.00 -0.33
C TRP A 27 -10.24 3.98 0.43
N LEU A 28 -10.01 3.74 1.74
CA LEU A 28 -9.10 4.52 2.56
C LEU A 28 -7.67 4.48 2.00
N ALA A 29 -7.19 3.34 1.53
CA ALA A 29 -5.85 3.20 0.95
C ALA A 29 -5.72 3.97 -0.36
N LYS A 30 -6.76 3.99 -1.20
CA LYS A 30 -6.79 4.82 -2.42
C LYS A 30 -6.84 6.32 -2.09
N TRP A 31 -7.59 6.70 -1.07
CA TRP A 31 -7.73 8.09 -0.66
C TRP A 31 -6.46 8.62 0.03
N ALA A 32 -5.92 7.86 0.99
CA ALA A 32 -4.65 8.12 1.67
C ALA A 32 -3.44 7.97 0.75
N GLY A 33 -3.61 7.27 -0.39
CA GLY A 33 -2.63 7.10 -1.46
C GLY A 33 -2.61 8.24 -2.50
N SER A 34 -3.32 9.35 -2.28
CA SER A 34 -3.32 10.54 -3.16
C SER A 34 -2.53 11.73 -2.60
N TRP A 35 -1.82 12.44 -3.48
CA TRP A 35 -1.10 13.69 -3.15
C TRP A 35 -2.03 14.79 -2.63
N THR A 36 -3.30 14.78 -3.05
CA THR A 36 -4.31 15.74 -2.61
C THR A 36 -4.67 15.61 -1.13
N PHE A 37 -4.55 14.41 -0.54
CA PHE A 37 -4.82 14.18 0.88
C PHE A 37 -3.80 14.89 1.77
N ILE A 38 -2.51 14.80 1.41
CA ILE A 38 -1.42 15.44 2.17
C ILE A 38 -1.61 16.96 2.17
N ILE A 39 -1.93 17.55 1.01
CA ILE A 39 -2.13 19.00 0.87
C ILE A 39 -3.36 19.44 1.67
N SER A 40 -4.47 18.71 1.58
CA SER A 40 -5.69 19.02 2.34
C SER A 40 -5.46 18.92 3.85
N PHE A 41 -4.75 17.89 4.31
CA PHE A 41 -4.48 17.66 5.73
C PHE A 41 -3.48 18.68 6.29
N SER A 42 -2.45 19.03 5.52
CA SER A 42 -1.51 20.09 5.88
C SER A 42 -2.20 21.46 5.91
N SER A 43 -3.10 21.74 4.97
CA SER A 43 -3.93 22.97 4.99
C SER A 43 -4.86 23.00 6.20
N PHE A 44 -5.46 21.88 6.57
CA PHE A 44 -6.29 21.76 7.78
C PHE A 44 -5.46 22.01 9.05
N LEU A 45 -4.26 21.45 9.14
CA LEU A 45 -3.33 21.70 10.25
C LEU A 45 -2.97 23.18 10.38
N LEU A 46 -2.61 23.82 9.26
CA LEU A 46 -2.30 25.25 9.24
C LEU A 46 -3.51 26.09 9.66
N LEU A 47 -4.69 25.79 9.11
CA LEU A 47 -5.93 26.45 9.49
C LEU A 47 -6.22 26.29 10.98
N TRP A 48 -6.02 25.09 11.52
CA TRP A 48 -6.24 24.80 12.94
C TRP A 48 -5.27 25.57 13.84
N ILE A 49 -4.01 25.69 13.43
CA ILE A 49 -3.01 26.53 14.08
C ILE A 49 -3.45 27.99 14.08
N PHE A 50 -3.90 28.53 12.93
CA PHE A 50 -4.39 29.91 12.84
C PHE A 50 -5.62 30.16 13.72
N VAL A 51 -6.59 29.24 13.74
CA VAL A 51 -7.77 29.33 14.61
C VAL A 51 -7.38 29.30 16.08
N ASN A 52 -6.44 28.44 16.49
CA ASN A 52 -5.97 28.39 17.87
C ASN A 52 -5.19 29.66 18.26
N ILE A 53 -4.35 30.19 17.37
CA ILE A 53 -3.64 31.45 17.61
C ILE A 53 -4.63 32.61 17.78
N TYR A 54 -5.67 32.68 16.94
CA TYR A 54 -6.69 33.74 17.00
C TYR A 54 -7.63 33.59 18.22
N ALA A 55 -7.96 32.36 18.62
CA ALA A 55 -8.82 32.11 19.77
C ALA A 55 -8.13 32.34 21.13
N TRP A 56 -6.79 32.29 21.20
CA TRP A 56 -6.01 32.34 22.45
C TRP A 56 -5.00 33.50 22.54
N VAL A 57 -5.31 34.65 21.93
CA VAL A 57 -4.43 35.84 21.89
C VAL A 57 -4.07 36.40 23.28
N ASN A 58 -4.75 36.02 24.36
CA ASN A 58 -4.54 36.64 25.69
C ASN A 58 -3.60 35.88 26.64
N ILE A 59 -3.25 34.62 26.41
CA ILE A 59 -2.47 33.81 27.37
C ILE A 59 -1.50 32.92 26.59
N TRP A 60 -0.27 33.38 26.39
CA TRP A 60 0.83 32.61 25.79
C TRP A 60 1.14 31.37 26.65
N ASP A 61 0.65 30.21 26.21
CA ASP A 61 0.95 28.81 26.62
C ASP A 61 1.34 28.54 28.09
N PRO A 62 0.39 28.57 29.05
CA PRO A 62 0.53 27.92 30.35
C PRO A 62 0.24 26.42 30.24
N TYR A 63 0.94 25.65 31.07
CA TYR A 63 0.79 24.21 31.24
C TYR A 63 -0.70 23.78 31.33
N PRO A 64 -1.21 22.81 30.54
CA PRO A 64 -0.53 21.84 29.68
C PRO A 64 -0.43 22.30 28.22
N PHE A 65 0.74 22.11 27.59
CA PHE A 65 1.01 22.51 26.19
C PHE A 65 0.08 21.80 25.19
N ILE A 66 -1.12 22.34 25.02
CA ILE A 66 -2.19 21.78 24.19
C ILE A 66 -1.84 21.89 22.71
N LEU A 67 -1.18 23.00 22.34
CA LEU A 67 -0.65 23.23 21.00
C LEU A 67 0.45 22.21 20.67
N LEU A 68 1.41 22.04 21.57
CA LEU A 68 2.53 21.13 21.35
C LEU A 68 2.07 19.68 21.29
N ASN A 69 1.18 19.24 22.18
CA ASN A 69 0.61 17.89 22.15
C ASN A 69 -0.21 17.62 20.89
N LEU A 70 -0.99 18.60 20.42
CA LEU A 70 -1.78 18.46 19.20
C LEU A 70 -0.86 18.33 17.97
N VAL A 71 0.15 19.20 17.86
CA VAL A 71 1.12 19.15 16.76
C VAL A 71 1.88 17.83 16.76
N LEU A 72 2.40 17.38 17.91
CA LEU A 72 3.11 16.10 18.00
C LEU A 72 2.22 14.90 17.64
N SER A 73 0.98 14.86 18.15
CA SER A 73 0.03 13.77 17.83
C SER A 73 -0.29 13.72 16.34
N CYS A 74 -0.39 14.89 15.70
CA CYS A 74 -0.68 14.99 14.28
C CYS A 74 0.51 14.57 13.40
N ILE A 75 1.73 14.95 13.78
CA ILE A 75 2.96 14.51 13.12
C ILE A 75 3.08 12.99 13.18
N ALA A 76 2.79 12.38 14.34
CA ALA A 76 2.78 10.93 14.49
C ALA A 76 1.73 10.27 13.58
N ALA A 77 0.52 10.80 13.53
CA ALA A 77 -0.56 10.28 12.68
C ALA A 77 -0.24 10.39 11.18
N MET A 78 0.50 11.43 10.76
CA MET A 78 0.90 11.63 9.36
C MET A 78 1.89 10.57 8.84
N GLN A 79 2.56 9.82 9.73
CA GLN A 79 3.52 8.80 9.32
C GLN A 79 2.85 7.66 8.55
N ALA A 80 1.69 7.18 9.00
CA ALA A 80 0.97 6.07 8.39
C ALA A 80 0.65 6.26 6.88
N PRO A 81 0.07 7.40 6.44
CA PRO A 81 -0.18 7.65 5.02
C PRO A 81 1.10 7.88 4.22
N VAL A 82 2.13 8.52 4.79
CA VAL A 82 3.43 8.70 4.11
C VAL A 82 4.11 7.35 3.87
N ILE A 83 4.06 6.45 4.86
CA ILE A 83 4.54 5.07 4.72
C ILE A 83 3.74 4.36 3.63
N LEU A 84 2.41 4.42 3.68
CA LEU A 84 1.52 3.79 2.68
C LEU A 84 1.79 4.29 1.26
N MET A 85 2.10 5.58 1.10
CA MET A 85 2.48 6.19 -0.17
C MET A 85 3.81 5.69 -0.70
N SER A 86 4.81 5.64 0.19
CA SER A 86 6.13 5.11 -0.16
C SER A 86 6.01 3.65 -0.63
N GLN A 87 5.12 2.89 0.00
CA GLN A 87 4.78 1.52 -0.37
C GLN A 87 4.03 1.46 -1.71
N ASN A 88 3.04 2.32 -1.96
CA ASN A 88 2.30 2.36 -3.24
C ASN A 88 3.26 2.66 -4.41
N ARG A 89 4.19 3.60 -4.24
CA ARG A 89 5.21 3.90 -5.26
C ARG A 89 6.18 2.74 -5.48
N GLN A 90 6.61 2.07 -4.41
CA GLN A 90 7.47 0.89 -4.54
C GLN A 90 6.73 -0.27 -5.21
N ALA A 91 5.46 -0.52 -4.87
CA ALA A 91 4.63 -1.55 -5.48
C ALA A 91 4.43 -1.32 -6.99
N GLN A 92 4.30 -0.06 -7.44
CA GLN A 92 4.22 0.25 -8.88
C GLN A 92 5.54 -0.08 -9.61
N LYS A 93 6.69 0.26 -9.02
CA LYS A 93 8.00 -0.10 -9.57
C LYS A 93 8.20 -1.61 -9.60
N ASP A 94 7.82 -2.29 -8.53
CA ASP A 94 7.90 -3.75 -8.42
C ASP A 94 7.06 -4.43 -9.50
N ARG A 95 5.81 -4.00 -9.70
CA ARG A 95 4.94 -4.50 -10.78
C ARG A 95 5.55 -4.35 -12.18
N ALA A 96 6.20 -3.22 -12.45
CA ALA A 96 6.87 -3.00 -13.74
C ALA A 96 8.05 -3.95 -13.92
N LYS A 97 8.84 -4.17 -12.86
CA LYS A 97 9.95 -5.12 -12.84
C LYS A 97 9.45 -6.55 -13.06
N MET A 98 8.40 -6.97 -12.36
CA MET A 98 7.80 -8.32 -12.51
C MET A 98 7.36 -8.61 -13.94
N LYS A 99 6.79 -7.61 -14.64
CA LYS A 99 6.40 -7.77 -16.05
C LYS A 99 7.62 -7.94 -16.96
N TYR A 100 8.69 -7.19 -16.70
CA TYR A 100 9.92 -7.28 -17.47
C TYR A 100 10.62 -8.63 -17.28
N ASP A 101 10.73 -9.08 -16.03
CA ASP A 101 11.32 -10.37 -15.69
C ASP A 101 10.51 -11.52 -16.34
N TYR A 102 9.17 -11.45 -16.29
CA TYR A 102 8.30 -12.42 -16.97
C TYR A 102 8.53 -12.51 -18.50
N ASP A 103 8.71 -11.35 -19.16
CA ASP A 103 8.97 -11.32 -20.60
C ASP A 103 10.37 -11.87 -20.96
N ILE A 104 11.36 -11.69 -20.08
CA ILE A 104 12.69 -12.28 -20.22
C ILE A 104 12.64 -13.80 -20.04
N ASP A 105 11.96 -14.28 -19.00
CA ASP A 105 11.85 -15.71 -18.71
C ASP A 105 11.20 -16.44 -19.88
N ARG A 106 10.09 -15.90 -20.40
CA ARG A 106 9.40 -16.48 -21.57
C ARG A 106 10.27 -16.49 -22.83
N LYS A 107 11.11 -15.48 -23.05
CA LYS A 107 12.07 -15.47 -24.18
C LYS A 107 13.17 -16.49 -23.99
N SER A 108 13.64 -16.67 -22.75
CA SER A 108 14.66 -17.64 -22.40
C SER A 108 14.15 -19.06 -22.62
N GLU A 109 12.91 -19.36 -22.23
CA GLU A 109 12.25 -20.65 -22.51
C GLU A 109 12.24 -20.96 -24.02
N LYS A 110 11.82 -20.00 -24.86
CA LYS A 110 11.82 -20.18 -26.32
C LYS A 110 13.21 -20.42 -26.90
N MET A 111 14.23 -19.70 -26.43
CA MET A 111 15.61 -19.92 -26.86
C MET A 111 16.09 -21.33 -26.49
N VAL A 112 15.75 -21.81 -25.30
CA VAL A 112 16.08 -23.18 -24.86
C VAL A 112 15.37 -24.21 -25.75
N GLU A 113 14.08 -24.04 -26.03
CA GLU A 113 13.34 -24.91 -26.94
C GLU A 113 13.95 -24.95 -28.35
N GLU A 114 14.37 -23.79 -28.88
CA GLU A 114 14.98 -23.68 -30.19
C GLU A 114 16.34 -24.40 -30.26
N ILE A 115 17.18 -24.23 -29.23
CA ILE A 115 18.45 -24.96 -29.09
C ILE A 115 18.19 -26.47 -29.04
N LEU A 116 17.22 -26.93 -28.24
CA LEU A 116 16.87 -28.35 -28.14
C LEU A 116 16.37 -28.91 -29.48
N ASN A 117 15.56 -28.16 -30.22
CA ASN A 117 15.11 -28.55 -31.55
C ASN A 117 16.27 -28.68 -32.54
N ILE A 118 17.23 -27.75 -32.53
CA ILE A 118 18.44 -27.83 -33.36
C ILE A 118 19.25 -29.08 -33.04
N LEU A 119 19.42 -29.41 -31.75
CA LEU A 119 20.13 -30.63 -31.33
C LEU A 119 19.40 -31.91 -31.77
N LYS A 120 18.08 -31.95 -31.63
CA LYS A 120 17.25 -33.08 -32.07
C LYS A 120 17.32 -33.31 -33.58
N LYS A 121 17.43 -32.23 -34.37
CA LYS A 121 17.50 -32.30 -35.84
C LYS A 121 18.88 -32.72 -36.36
N ARG A 122 19.92 -32.67 -35.51
CA ARG A 122 21.31 -33.02 -35.86
C ARG A 122 21.66 -34.49 -35.58
N LYS A 123 20.71 -35.27 -35.07
CA LYS A 123 20.84 -36.69 -34.71
C LYS A 123 19.85 -37.51 -35.51
#